data_AF-A0A1G2P8Q6-F1
#
_entry.id   AF-A0A1G2P8Q6-F1
#
_cell.length_a   1.000
_cell.length_b   1.000
_cell.length_c   1.000
_cell.angle_alpha   90.00
_cell.angle_beta   90.00
_cell.angle_gamma   90.00
#
_symmetry.space_group_name_H-M   'P 1'
#
loop_
_entity.id
_entity.type
_entity.pdbx_description
1 polymer ?
#
loop_
_entity_poly.entity_id
_entity_poly.type
_entity_poly.pdbx_seq_one_letter_code
_entity_poly.pdbx_strand_id
1 'polypeptide(L)'
;MRWKNWPYWVRGGMIFAVLTGVLYSIAKWAYATEWFCPLSWTTFCRSLDTPIYYLIPPQFKILLTLFSWGSNGNFTYSILIVLMINYFLIGGVIGWIYGKIRNRSTQSAIGY
;
A
#
# COMPACT_ATOMS: atom_id res chain seq x y z
N MET A 1 14.58 11.30 16.63
CA MET A 1 13.78 12.53 16.38
C MET A 1 12.33 12.28 16.78
N ARG A 2 11.61 13.24 17.39
CA ARG A 2 10.17 13.09 17.70
C ARG A 2 9.34 13.08 16.40
N TRP A 3 8.38 12.15 16.26
CA TRP A 3 7.47 12.04 15.11
C TRP A 3 6.75 13.36 14.78
N LYS A 4 6.41 14.14 15.81
CA LYS A 4 5.79 15.48 15.67
C LYS A 4 6.63 16.50 14.89
N ASN A 5 7.92 16.24 14.64
CA ASN A 5 8.84 17.12 13.91
C ASN A 5 9.14 16.62 12.48
N TRP A 6 8.64 15.46 12.08
CA TRP A 6 8.93 14.91 10.74
C TRP A 6 8.26 15.75 9.65
N PRO A 7 8.85 15.90 8.44
CA PRO A 7 8.17 16.55 7.32
C PRO A 7 6.84 15.86 7.01
N TYR A 8 5.82 16.62 6.60
CA TYR A 8 4.49 16.05 6.29
C TYR A 8 4.55 14.99 5.17
N TRP A 9 5.45 15.13 4.21
CA TRP A 9 5.67 14.12 3.16
C TRP A 9 6.18 12.79 3.74
N VAL A 10 7.18 12.82 4.64
CA VAL A 10 7.69 11.60 5.29
C VAL A 10 6.59 10.92 6.12
N ARG A 11 5.78 11.70 6.86
CA ARG A 11 4.66 11.12 7.64
C ARG A 11 3.60 10.49 6.73
N GLY A 12 3.20 11.19 5.66
CA GLY A 12 2.24 10.66 4.69
C GLY A 12 2.74 9.38 4.05
N GLY A 13 3.96 9.37 3.52
CA GLY A 13 4.56 8.18 2.94
C GLY A 13 4.66 7.01 3.93
N MET A 14 5.11 7.27 5.16
CA MET A 14 5.23 6.24 6.20
C MET A 14 3.87 5.65 6.60
N ILE A 15 2.82 6.49 6.72
CA ILE A 15 1.45 6.04 7.01
C ILE A 15 0.94 5.12 5.90
N PHE A 16 1.07 5.54 4.64
CA PHE A 16 0.62 4.73 3.49
C PHE A 16 1.42 3.43 3.34
N ALA A 17 2.74 3.46 3.53
CA ALA A 17 3.58 2.25 3.49
C ALA A 17 3.18 1.23 4.57
N VAL A 18 2.97 1.69 5.81
CA VAL A 18 2.52 0.83 6.92
C VAL A 18 1.10 0.29 6.67
N LEU A 19 0.17 1.13 6.20
CA LEU A 19 -1.19 0.69 5.82
C LEU A 19 -1.15 -0.41 4.76
N THR A 20 -0.39 -0.24 3.68
CA THR A 20 -0.23 -1.27 2.65
C THR A 20 0.36 -2.56 3.21
N GLY A 21 1.41 -2.47 4.05
CA GLY A 21 2.02 -3.65 4.67
C GLY A 21 1.09 -4.40 5.63
N VAL A 22 0.29 -3.68 6.42
CA VAL A 22 -0.70 -4.25 7.34
C VAL A 22 -1.86 -4.89 6.57
N LEU A 23 -2.46 -4.18 5.61
CA LEU A 23 -3.53 -4.71 4.77
C LEU A 23 -3.09 -5.95 3.97
N TYR A 24 -1.88 -5.93 3.43
CA TYR A 24 -1.27 -7.09 2.78
C TYR A 24 -1.11 -8.28 3.73
N SER A 25 -0.62 -8.03 4.95
CA SER A 25 -0.41 -9.08 5.95
C SER A 25 -1.73 -9.69 6.43
N ILE A 26 -2.76 -8.87 6.63
CA ILE A 26 -4.12 -9.31 6.98
C ILE A 26 -4.71 -10.16 5.84
N ALA A 27 -4.60 -9.70 4.59
CA ALA A 27 -5.10 -10.45 3.43
C ALA A 27 -4.40 -11.81 3.28
N LYS A 28 -3.06 -11.86 3.46
CA LYS A 28 -2.30 -13.11 3.41
C LYS A 28 -2.64 -14.05 4.58
N TRP A 29 -2.86 -13.50 5.78
CA TRP A 29 -3.24 -14.29 6.95
C TRP A 29 -4.66 -14.87 6.83
N ALA A 30 -5.63 -14.09 6.36
CA ALA A 30 -7.01 -14.53 6.10
C ALA A 30 -7.14 -15.51 4.93
N TYR A 31 -6.12 -15.64 4.08
CA TYR A 31 -5.99 -16.71 3.08
C TYR A 31 -5.35 -17.97 3.69
N ALA A 32 -4.35 -17.82 4.56
CA ALA A 32 -3.65 -18.94 5.19
C ALA A 32 -4.49 -19.67 6.26
N THR A 33 -5.46 -18.98 6.85
CA THR A 33 -6.50 -19.60 7.69
C THR A 33 -7.75 -19.84 6.83
N GLU A 34 -8.23 -21.09 6.76
CA GLU A 34 -9.37 -21.49 5.90
C GLU A 34 -10.73 -20.84 6.27
N TRP A 35 -10.75 -19.91 7.22
CA TRP A 35 -11.92 -19.20 7.75
C TRP A 35 -12.81 -18.53 6.68
N PHE A 36 -12.28 -18.21 5.50
CA PHE A 36 -13.06 -17.62 4.40
C PHE A 36 -13.18 -18.51 3.15
N CYS A 37 -12.45 -19.62 3.08
CA CYS A 37 -12.28 -20.39 1.84
C CYS A 37 -12.25 -21.90 2.10
N PRO A 38 -13.41 -22.58 2.14
CA PRO A 38 -13.46 -24.04 2.24
C PRO A 38 -12.80 -24.70 1.02
N LEU A 39 -12.26 -25.90 1.22
CA LEU A 39 -11.44 -26.63 0.23
C LEU A 39 -12.06 -26.74 -1.17
N SER A 40 -13.39 -26.84 -1.25
CA SER A 40 -14.18 -26.93 -2.49
C SER A 40 -14.25 -25.62 -3.30
N TRP A 41 -13.94 -24.48 -2.69
CA TRP A 41 -13.95 -23.15 -3.32
C TRP A 41 -12.53 -22.65 -3.64
N THR A 42 -11.50 -23.47 -3.42
CA THR A 42 -10.08 -23.12 -3.64
C THR A 42 -9.80 -22.50 -5.00
N THR A 43 -10.40 -22.97 -6.09
CA THR A 43 -10.23 -22.34 -7.43
C THR A 43 -10.82 -20.93 -7.51
N PHE A 44 -11.98 -20.68 -6.89
CA PHE A 44 -12.59 -19.35 -6.80
C PHE A 44 -11.79 -18.44 -5.86
N CYS A 45 -11.34 -18.96 -4.72
CA CYS A 45 -10.46 -18.26 -3.79
C CYS A 45 -9.07 -17.94 -4.38
N ARG A 46 -8.59 -18.75 -5.33
CA ARG A 46 -7.38 -18.49 -6.12
C ARG A 46 -7.63 -17.52 -7.28
N SER A 47 -8.86 -17.42 -7.79
CA SER A 47 -9.28 -16.26 -8.60
C SER A 47 -9.37 -14.97 -7.75
N LEU A 48 -9.57 -15.13 -6.43
CA LEU A 48 -9.40 -14.13 -5.40
C LEU A 48 -7.96 -14.04 -4.83
N ASP A 49 -6.92 -14.48 -5.56
CA ASP A 49 -5.56 -13.88 -5.42
C ASP A 49 -5.56 -12.38 -5.84
N THR A 50 -6.71 -11.86 -6.27
CA THR A 50 -6.94 -10.53 -6.81
C THR A 50 -7.15 -9.35 -5.83
N PRO A 51 -7.25 -9.44 -4.49
CA PRO A 51 -7.17 -8.25 -3.61
C PRO A 51 -5.92 -7.41 -3.89
N ILE A 52 -4.78 -8.08 -4.11
CA ILE A 52 -3.55 -7.45 -4.60
C ILE A 52 -3.80 -6.81 -5.97
N TYR A 53 -4.40 -7.55 -6.92
CA TYR A 53 -4.76 -7.06 -8.26
C TYR A 53 -5.75 -5.88 -8.26
N TYR A 54 -6.60 -5.68 -7.24
CA TYR A 54 -7.50 -4.53 -7.13
C TYR A 54 -6.86 -3.33 -6.42
N LEU A 55 -5.96 -3.56 -5.45
CA LEU A 55 -5.14 -2.50 -4.84
C LEU A 55 -4.12 -1.92 -5.84
N ILE A 56 -3.47 -2.77 -6.63
CA ILE A 56 -2.48 -2.37 -7.64
C ILE A 56 -3.12 -1.41 -8.67
N PRO A 57 -2.57 -0.20 -8.90
CA PRO A 57 -3.00 0.68 -9.98
C PRO A 57 -2.87 -0.01 -11.35
N PRO A 58 -3.82 0.14 -12.29
CA PRO A 58 -3.88 -0.64 -13.54
C PRO A 58 -2.56 -0.67 -14.35
N GLN A 59 -1.84 0.45 -14.37
CA GLN A 59 -0.50 0.61 -14.97
C GLN A 59 0.58 -0.38 -14.46
N PHE A 60 0.45 -0.91 -13.24
CA PHE A 60 1.38 -1.90 -12.68
C PHE A 60 0.85 -3.35 -12.76
N LYS A 61 -0.43 -3.55 -13.07
CA LYS A 61 -1.05 -4.89 -13.11
C LYS A 61 -0.41 -5.79 -14.15
N ILE A 62 -0.22 -5.28 -15.37
CA ILE A 62 0.38 -6.00 -16.51
C ILE A 62 1.79 -6.50 -16.15
N LEU A 63 2.60 -5.62 -15.55
CA LEU A 63 3.95 -5.96 -15.09
C LEU A 63 3.88 -7.10 -14.06
N LEU A 64 3.01 -6.98 -13.05
CA LEU A 64 2.89 -7.95 -11.97
C LEU A 64 2.29 -9.30 -12.39
N THR A 65 1.37 -9.34 -13.36
CA THR A 65 0.86 -10.61 -13.91
C THR A 65 1.88 -11.32 -14.79
N LEU A 66 2.72 -10.59 -15.54
CA LEU A 66 3.81 -11.18 -16.31
C LEU A 66 4.89 -11.77 -15.38
N PHE A 67 5.15 -11.16 -14.22
CA PHE A 67 6.14 -11.66 -13.25
C PHE A 67 5.60 -12.72 -12.27
N SER A 68 4.30 -12.80 -11.99
CA SER A 68 3.77 -13.81 -11.04
C SER A 68 3.66 -15.23 -11.63
N TRP A 69 3.55 -15.36 -12.96
CA TRP A 69 3.39 -16.65 -13.64
C TRP A 69 4.62 -17.58 -13.59
N GLY A 70 5.80 -17.06 -13.21
CA GLY A 70 7.07 -17.80 -13.31
C GLY A 70 7.82 -18.05 -12.00
N SER A 71 7.31 -17.67 -10.82
CA SER A 71 8.19 -17.54 -9.64
C SER A 71 7.73 -18.22 -8.34
N ASN A 72 8.68 -18.90 -7.70
CA ASN A 72 8.59 -19.40 -6.33
C ASN A 72 8.47 -18.24 -5.31
N GLY A 73 7.87 -18.53 -4.15
CA GLY A 73 7.36 -17.55 -3.17
C GLY A 73 8.34 -16.53 -2.56
N ASN A 74 9.63 -16.56 -2.91
CA ASN A 74 10.59 -15.52 -2.52
C ASN A 74 10.31 -14.19 -3.25
N PHE A 75 9.86 -14.21 -4.51
CA PHE A 75 9.52 -12.98 -5.27
C PHE A 75 8.32 -12.22 -4.70
N THR A 76 7.43 -12.90 -3.99
CA THR A 76 6.24 -12.29 -3.38
C THR A 76 6.62 -11.18 -2.40
N TYR A 77 7.75 -11.32 -1.68
CA TYR A 77 8.27 -10.28 -0.78
C TYR A 77 8.92 -9.12 -1.54
N SER A 78 9.60 -9.37 -2.66
CA SER A 78 10.13 -8.33 -3.55
C SER A 78 9.01 -7.43 -4.11
N ILE A 79 7.89 -8.04 -4.50
CA ILE A 79 6.68 -7.33 -4.95
C ILE A 79 6.11 -6.43 -3.85
N LEU A 80 6.04 -6.93 -2.61
CA LEU A 80 5.58 -6.16 -1.46
C LEU A 80 6.46 -4.92 -1.22
N ILE A 81 7.79 -5.07 -1.29
CA ILE A 81 8.73 -3.96 -1.12
C ILE A 81 8.52 -2.89 -2.21
N VAL A 82 8.38 -3.29 -3.48
CA VAL A 82 8.11 -2.35 -4.59
C VAL A 82 6.77 -1.63 -4.40
N LEU A 83 5.72 -2.32 -3.93
CA LEU A 83 4.44 -1.70 -3.62
C LEU A 83 4.57 -0.71 -2.45
N MET A 84 5.22 -1.09 -1.36
CA MET A 84 5.44 -0.19 -0.20
C MET A 84 6.20 1.08 -0.61
N ILE A 85 7.21 0.98 -1.49
CA ILE A 85 7.91 2.15 -2.05
C ILE A 85 6.96 3.03 -2.88
N ASN A 86 6.14 2.45 -3.75
CA ASN A 86 5.18 3.22 -4.55
C ASN A 86 4.12 3.93 -3.69
N TYR A 87 3.53 3.24 -2.71
CA TYR A 87 2.58 3.87 -1.77
C TYR A 87 3.26 4.88 -0.83
N PHE A 88 4.54 4.69 -0.50
CA PHE A 88 5.32 5.70 0.20
C PHE A 88 5.48 6.97 -0.63
N LEU A 89 5.73 6.86 -1.93
CA LEU A 89 5.81 8.02 -2.84
C LEU A 89 4.44 8.71 -2.99
N ILE A 90 3.36 7.96 -3.21
CA ILE A 90 1.99 8.49 -3.32
C ILE A 90 1.56 9.17 -2.02
N GLY A 91 1.72 8.50 -0.87
CA GLY A 91 1.47 9.07 0.45
C GLY A 91 2.38 10.26 0.76
N GLY A 92 3.60 10.28 0.21
CA GLY A 92 4.53 11.38 0.29
C GLY A 92 4.04 12.63 -0.44
N VAL A 93 3.53 12.48 -1.66
CA VAL A 93 2.90 13.57 -2.43
C VAL A 93 1.65 14.08 -1.72
N ILE A 94 0.77 13.19 -1.24
CA ILE A 94 -0.44 13.57 -0.48
C ILE A 94 -0.05 14.33 0.80
N GLY A 95 0.93 13.83 1.56
CA GLY A 95 1.45 14.48 2.76
C GLY A 95 2.10 15.84 2.47
N TRP A 96 2.81 15.98 1.34
CA TRP A 96 3.37 17.25 0.90
C TRP A 96 2.28 18.28 0.56
N ILE A 97 1.25 17.89 -0.20
CA ILE A 97 0.09 18.72 -0.53
C ILE A 97 -0.63 19.16 0.75
N TYR A 98 -0.90 18.23 1.67
CA TYR A 98 -1.52 18.53 2.96
C TYR A 98 -0.70 19.54 3.78
N GLY A 99 0.64 19.37 3.84
CA GLY A 99 1.53 20.32 4.48
C GLY A 99 1.50 21.72 3.85
N LYS A 100 1.46 21.81 2.51
CA LYS A 100 1.33 23.08 1.76
C LYS A 100 0.00 23.79 2.10
N ILE A 101 -1.12 23.06 2.10
CA ILE A 101 -2.44 23.63 2.40
C ILE A 101 -2.49 24.15 3.85
N ARG A 102 -2.03 23.35 4.82
CA ARG A 102 -2.04 23.71 6.24
C ARG A 102 -1.15 24.90 6.57
N ASN A 103 0.03 25.00 5.95
CA ASN A 103 0.91 26.15 6.18
C ASN A 103 0.29 27.44 5.62
N ARG A 104 -0.39 27.37 4.47
CA ARG A 104 -1.14 28.52 3.91
C ARG A 104 -2.27 28.98 4.83
N SER A 105 -3.12 28.07 5.31
CA SER A 105 -4.22 28.45 6.21
C SER A 105 -3.74 29.04 7.53
N THR A 106 -2.58 28.59 8.04
CA THR A 106 -1.96 29.15 9.24
C THR A 106 -1.45 30.59 9.00
N GLN A 107 -0.88 30.88 7.83
CA GLN A 107 -0.49 32.26 7.47
C GLN A 107 -1.71 33.17 7.30
N SER A 108 -2.77 32.71 6.64
CA SER A 108 -4.02 33.47 6.48
C SER A 108 -4.72 33.78 7.80
N ALA A 109 -4.59 32.91 8.81
CA ALA A 109 -5.20 33.10 10.13
C ALA A 109 -4.40 34.04 11.06
N ILE A 110 -3.13 34.35 10.75
CA ILE A 110 -2.26 35.18 11.59
C ILE A 110 -2.32 36.66 11.20
N GLY A 111 -2.81 37.00 10.00
CA GLY A 111 -3.14 38.37 9.60
C GLY A 111 -1.92 39.23 9.29
N TYR A 112 -1.67 39.42 7.99
CA TYR A 112 -1.03 40.61 7.41
C TYR A 112 -2.02 41.23 6.43
#